data_AF-A0A538A396-F1
#
_entry.id   AF-A0A538A396-F1
#
_cell.length_a   1.000
_cell.length_b   1.000
_cell.length_c   1.000
_cell.angle_alpha   90.00
_cell.angle_beta   90.00
_cell.angle_gamma   90.00
#
_symmetry.space_group_name_H-M   'P 1'
#
loop_
_entity.id
_entity.type
_entity.pdbx_description
1 polymer ?
#
loop_
_entity_poly.entity_id
_entity_poly.type
_entity_poly.pdbx_seq_one_letter_code
_entity_poly.pdbx_strand_id
1 'polypeptide(L)'
;MLTSSSTRISGLISIADIAPSVQHLRRHRCDFSPLGATAVGHPAGQLRSLDRRIARVHDARGWALVATLVTVGALALLGGPGVLGCAAAVGASLLLAAADVNAFWPLVLGLVGLTVLFSLPGLLRRAISYLIAIFVVALLFVLVFDTRVNSLAVLGARPDGGGRFYGITNQMETLLLAPVLVAAAAGSRWLIGIGALALVTVGWSHAGADGGGIVVYAAALAVLGLRLRPEPVTARRLAIAAAAVVALTFALVGIDAALGGSSHVTHAVGTGPGSLLGDLGRRLHLSYLSVTNSWGKGLEFSAGIAVLVAIAAFFRGRPTIDAMLVGLGVSFLVNDTPVDVAFLGALGCWTLVHWEAVDSRAMRRRTGPVVLFASSLVALGMGLTLAGCGSQGISHALPVTVVGTVKQEAPGKGIFVAQGCNACHTYTPAAAKGTIGPDLDKLPQYAKQAKQPLAAFVKESIVDPNKYIQKGYPPNVMPKTYSKLPASDMTALVDFLTKPNG
;
A
#
# COMPACT_ATOMS: atom_id res chain seq x y z
N MET A 1 -17.29 2.33 19.75
CA MET A 1 -16.06 1.92 19.05
C MET A 1 -15.76 2.96 17.99
N LEU A 2 -14.52 3.40 17.87
CA LEU A 2 -14.15 4.38 16.84
C LEU A 2 -14.19 3.72 15.46
N THR A 3 -14.59 4.48 14.45
CA THR A 3 -14.57 4.08 13.04
C THR A 3 -13.72 5.07 12.25
N SER A 4 -13.16 4.62 11.14
CA SER A 4 -12.41 5.45 10.20
C SER A 4 -12.88 5.12 8.79
N SER A 5 -13.12 6.14 7.97
CA SER A 5 -13.41 5.95 6.54
C SER A 5 -12.21 5.42 5.76
N SER A 6 -10.99 5.66 6.25
CA SER A 6 -9.73 5.19 5.66
C SER A 6 -9.45 3.72 5.97
N THR A 7 -9.84 3.21 7.14
CA THR A 7 -9.62 1.79 7.51
C THR A 7 -10.80 0.89 7.18
N ARG A 8 -12.03 1.41 7.25
CA ARG A 8 -13.30 0.67 7.09
C ARG A 8 -13.46 -0.53 8.04
N ILE A 9 -12.64 -0.60 9.09
CA ILE A 9 -12.71 -1.62 10.14
C ILE A 9 -13.01 -0.90 11.46
N SER A 10 -14.14 -1.24 12.09
CA SER A 10 -14.47 -0.69 13.40
C SER A 10 -13.38 -1.07 14.41
N GLY A 11 -12.90 -0.10 15.18
CA GLY A 11 -11.85 -0.25 16.19
C GLY A 11 -10.42 -0.19 15.66
N LEU A 12 -10.22 -0.12 14.34
CA LEU A 12 -8.93 0.14 13.73
C LEU A 12 -8.94 1.55 13.13
N ILE A 13 -8.03 2.42 13.56
CA ILE A 13 -7.92 3.80 13.05
C ILE A 13 -6.54 4.04 12.46
N SER A 14 -6.46 4.80 11.37
CA SER A 14 -5.18 5.22 10.81
C SER A 14 -4.63 6.39 11.60
N ILE A 15 -3.31 6.42 11.85
CA ILE A 15 -2.65 7.59 12.46
C ILE A 15 -2.83 8.86 11.60
N ALA A 16 -2.95 8.69 10.28
CA ALA A 16 -3.18 9.78 9.34
C ALA A 16 -4.55 10.47 9.53
N ASP A 17 -5.54 9.76 10.10
CA ASP A 17 -6.87 10.30 10.34
C ASP A 17 -6.95 11.09 11.65
N ILE A 18 -6.02 10.88 12.59
CA ILE A 18 -6.05 11.49 13.92
C ILE A 18 -5.83 13.00 13.84
N ALA A 19 -4.77 13.44 13.14
CA ALA A 19 -4.42 14.86 13.09
C ALA A 19 -5.50 15.74 12.42
N PRO A 20 -6.09 15.36 11.26
CA PRO A 20 -7.23 16.09 10.69
C PRO A 20 -8.43 16.17 11.62
N SER A 21 -8.81 15.06 12.27
CA SER A 21 -9.94 15.05 13.22
C SER A 21 -9.69 15.97 14.42
N VAL A 22 -8.47 16.00 14.97
CA VAL A 22 -8.12 16.92 16.07
C VAL A 22 -8.16 18.38 15.61
N GLN A 23 -7.75 18.68 14.38
CA GLN A 23 -7.84 20.03 13.82
C GLN A 23 -9.28 20.48 13.58
N HIS A 24 -10.18 19.59 13.14
CA HIS A 24 -11.60 19.90 13.00
C HIS A 24 -12.26 20.21 14.34
N LEU A 25 -11.97 19.39 15.37
CA LEU A 25 -12.47 19.60 16.74
C LEU A 25 -12.00 20.93 17.33
N ARG A 26 -10.74 21.31 17.12
CA ARG A 26 -10.19 22.59 17.61
C ARG A 26 -10.85 23.82 16.99
N ARG A 27 -11.48 23.69 15.82
CA ARG A 27 -12.15 24.79 15.11
C ARG A 27 -13.64 24.92 15.46
N HIS A 28 -14.07 24.41 16.63
CA HIS A 28 -15.47 24.36 17.10
C HIS A 28 -16.45 23.70 16.11
N ARG A 29 -15.96 22.89 15.19
CA ARG A 29 -16.80 22.04 14.36
C ARG A 29 -16.85 20.70 15.07
N CYS A 30 -18.04 20.26 15.51
CA CYS A 30 -18.31 18.90 15.98
C CYS A 30 -18.22 17.87 14.84
N ASP A 31 -17.27 18.07 13.92
CA ASP A 31 -17.01 17.22 12.79
C ASP A 31 -15.79 16.35 13.13
N PHE A 32 -16.05 15.08 13.42
CA PHE A 32 -15.01 14.11 13.71
C PHE A 32 -14.40 13.51 12.43
N SER A 33 -14.92 13.85 11.23
CA SER A 33 -14.44 13.31 9.96
C SER A 33 -12.93 13.47 9.81
N PRO A 34 -12.22 12.44 9.34
CA PRO A 34 -12.74 11.16 8.81
C PRO A 34 -13.07 10.08 9.87
N LEU A 35 -12.93 10.39 11.17
CA LEU A 35 -13.28 9.49 12.27
C LEU A 35 -14.78 9.56 12.63
N GLY A 36 -15.31 8.43 13.07
CA GLY A 36 -16.66 8.31 13.61
C GLY A 36 -16.70 7.44 14.85
N ALA A 37 -17.90 7.24 15.38
CA ALA A 37 -18.12 6.35 16.52
C ALA A 37 -19.43 5.56 16.35
N THR A 38 -19.37 4.27 16.63
CA THR A 38 -20.54 3.39 16.65
C THR A 38 -20.74 2.80 18.05
N ALA A 39 -21.98 2.75 18.53
CA ALA A 39 -22.30 2.12 19.80
C ALA A 39 -22.19 0.59 19.67
N VAL A 40 -21.47 -0.05 20.59
CA VAL A 40 -21.33 -1.52 20.65
C VAL A 40 -21.36 -1.94 22.11
N GLY A 41 -22.03 -3.06 22.41
CA GLY A 41 -22.26 -3.51 23.79
C GLY A 41 -21.00 -3.94 24.55
N HIS A 42 -19.99 -4.50 23.86
CA HIS A 42 -18.77 -5.02 24.49
C HIS A 42 -17.50 -4.57 23.74
N PRO A 43 -17.17 -3.27 23.75
CA PRO A 43 -16.11 -2.70 22.90
C PRO A 43 -14.74 -3.31 23.18
N ALA A 44 -14.38 -3.50 24.46
CA ALA A 44 -13.10 -4.10 24.84
C ALA A 44 -12.98 -5.57 24.42
N GLY A 45 -14.08 -6.32 24.37
CA GLY A 45 -14.10 -7.70 23.90
C GLY A 45 -13.90 -7.79 22.39
N GLN A 46 -14.59 -6.92 21.64
CA GLN A 46 -14.45 -6.85 20.18
C GLN A 46 -13.05 -6.39 19.76
N LEU A 47 -12.47 -5.39 20.42
CA LEU A 47 -11.08 -4.96 20.17
C LEU A 47 -10.08 -6.09 20.42
N ARG A 48 -10.19 -6.81 21.55
CA ARG A 48 -9.33 -7.98 21.84
C ARG A 48 -9.53 -9.13 20.84
N SER A 49 -10.72 -9.29 20.29
CA SER A 49 -10.97 -10.29 19.24
C SER A 49 -10.29 -9.89 17.92
N LEU A 50 -10.46 -8.63 17.52
CA LEU A 50 -9.85 -8.08 16.31
C LEU A 50 -8.32 -8.13 16.38
N ASP A 51 -7.74 -7.70 17.49
CA ASP A 51 -6.29 -7.73 17.73
C ASP A 51 -5.72 -9.16 17.64
N ARG A 52 -6.34 -10.12 18.35
CA ARG A 52 -5.95 -11.55 18.27
C ARG A 52 -6.11 -12.13 16.87
N ARG A 53 -7.09 -11.65 16.09
CA ARG A 53 -7.27 -12.11 14.71
C ARG A 53 -6.18 -11.56 13.81
N ILE A 54 -5.87 -10.26 13.90
CA ILE A 54 -4.80 -9.62 13.12
C ILE A 54 -3.46 -10.29 13.42
N ALA A 55 -3.13 -10.48 14.71
CA ALA A 55 -1.89 -11.13 15.13
C ALA A 55 -1.77 -12.58 14.58
N ARG A 56 -2.82 -13.39 14.73
CA ARG A 56 -2.76 -14.78 14.25
C ARG A 56 -2.67 -14.90 12.73
N VAL A 57 -3.35 -14.02 11.99
CA VAL A 57 -3.26 -13.97 10.53
C VAL A 57 -1.87 -13.52 10.10
N HIS A 58 -1.28 -12.55 10.79
CA HIS A 58 0.09 -12.10 10.58
C HIS A 58 1.10 -13.25 10.75
N ASP A 59 1.03 -13.99 11.87
CA ASP A 59 1.92 -15.12 12.15
C ASP A 59 1.81 -16.24 11.11
N ALA A 60 0.60 -16.49 10.60
CA ALA A 60 0.36 -17.53 9.60
C ALA A 60 0.73 -17.12 8.17
N ARG A 61 0.97 -15.83 7.90
CA ARG A 61 1.07 -15.30 6.54
C ARG A 61 2.26 -15.85 5.75
N GLY A 62 3.44 -15.89 6.36
CA GLY A 62 4.63 -16.43 5.70
C GLY A 62 4.42 -17.88 5.26
N TRP A 63 3.86 -18.69 6.16
CA TRP A 63 3.50 -20.08 5.89
C TRP A 63 2.38 -20.25 4.88
N ALA A 64 1.38 -19.36 4.88
CA ALA A 64 0.31 -19.36 3.89
C ALA A 64 0.81 -19.01 2.48
N LEU A 65 1.76 -18.08 2.36
CA LEU A 65 2.45 -17.80 1.11
C LEU A 65 3.20 -19.05 0.65
N VAL A 66 4.06 -19.63 1.49
CA VAL A 66 4.76 -20.89 1.21
C VAL A 66 3.80 -21.99 0.73
N ALA A 67 2.70 -22.19 1.45
CA ALA A 67 1.67 -23.17 1.09
C ALA A 67 1.06 -22.89 -0.29
N THR A 68 0.71 -21.63 -0.57
CA THR A 68 0.20 -21.19 -1.89
C THR A 68 1.20 -21.52 -3.00
N LEU A 69 2.48 -21.25 -2.76
CA LEU A 69 3.54 -21.44 -3.74
C LEU A 69 3.75 -22.93 -4.08
N VAL A 70 3.79 -23.77 -3.05
CA VAL A 70 3.93 -25.23 -3.21
C VAL A 70 2.69 -25.81 -3.87
N THR A 71 1.50 -25.45 -3.41
CA THR A 71 0.24 -25.99 -3.93
C THR A 71 0.00 -25.57 -5.38
N VAL A 72 0.12 -24.29 -5.70
CA VAL A 72 -0.08 -23.79 -7.07
C VAL A 72 1.04 -24.27 -8.00
N GLY A 73 2.28 -24.34 -7.51
CA GLY A 73 3.40 -24.92 -8.26
C GLY A 73 3.17 -26.38 -8.64
N ALA A 74 2.65 -27.19 -7.71
CA ALA A 74 2.27 -28.58 -7.97
C ALA A 74 1.09 -28.67 -8.97
N LEU A 75 0.06 -27.83 -8.79
CA LEU A 75 -1.09 -27.77 -9.71
C LEU A 75 -0.70 -27.30 -11.12
N ALA A 76 0.35 -26.49 -11.26
CA ALA A 76 0.89 -26.07 -12.56
C ALA A 76 1.30 -27.24 -13.43
N LEU A 77 1.79 -28.34 -12.84
CA LEU A 77 2.14 -29.55 -13.58
C LEU A 77 0.93 -30.18 -14.30
N LEU A 78 -0.30 -29.88 -13.85
CA LEU A 78 -1.55 -30.33 -14.43
C LEU A 78 -2.11 -29.37 -15.51
N GLY A 79 -1.42 -28.25 -15.79
CA GLY A 79 -1.83 -27.25 -16.77
C GLY A 79 -2.97 -26.35 -16.30
N GLY A 80 -4.21 -26.66 -16.69
CA GLY A 80 -5.38 -25.81 -16.44
C GLY A 80 -5.67 -25.50 -14.96
N PRO A 81 -5.62 -26.50 -14.06
CA PRO A 81 -5.69 -26.26 -12.61
C PRO A 81 -4.61 -25.33 -12.07
N GLY A 82 -3.41 -25.32 -12.65
CA GLY A 82 -2.34 -24.42 -12.22
C GLY A 82 -2.66 -22.94 -12.40
N VAL A 83 -3.20 -22.58 -13.58
CA VAL A 83 -3.60 -21.20 -13.88
C VAL A 83 -4.69 -20.74 -12.92
N LEU A 84 -5.72 -21.58 -12.71
CA LEU A 84 -6.76 -21.27 -11.73
C LEU A 84 -6.21 -21.25 -10.30
N GLY A 85 -5.16 -22.00 -10.00
CA GLY A 85 -4.51 -22.08 -8.70
C GLY A 85 -4.22 -20.72 -8.06
N CYS A 86 -3.76 -19.74 -8.84
CA CYS A 86 -3.48 -18.41 -8.32
C CYS A 86 -4.76 -17.69 -7.85
N ALA A 87 -5.83 -17.72 -8.66
CA ALA A 87 -7.12 -17.13 -8.29
C ALA A 87 -7.83 -17.95 -7.19
N ALA A 88 -7.70 -19.27 -7.23
CA ALA A 88 -8.22 -20.20 -6.24
C ALA A 88 -7.61 -19.96 -4.85
N ALA A 89 -6.30 -19.69 -4.77
CA ALA A 89 -5.65 -19.36 -3.51
C ALA A 89 -6.18 -18.06 -2.90
N VAL A 90 -6.37 -17.03 -3.73
CA VAL A 90 -7.00 -15.78 -3.28
C VAL A 90 -8.44 -16.04 -2.80
N GLY A 91 -9.24 -16.78 -3.58
CA GLY A 91 -10.62 -17.13 -3.22
C GLY A 91 -10.70 -17.96 -1.93
N ALA A 92 -9.81 -18.93 -1.76
CA ALA A 92 -9.68 -19.74 -0.55
C ALA A 92 -9.34 -18.87 0.66
N SER A 93 -8.39 -17.95 0.52
CA SER A 93 -8.01 -17.00 1.57
C SER A 93 -9.19 -16.11 1.98
N LEU A 94 -9.99 -15.62 1.03
CA LEU A 94 -11.17 -14.81 1.31
C LEU A 94 -12.27 -15.63 2.01
N LEU A 95 -12.50 -16.88 1.57
CA LEU A 95 -13.51 -17.73 2.18
C LEU A 95 -13.15 -18.11 3.63
N LEU A 96 -11.89 -18.41 3.90
CA LEU A 96 -11.41 -18.69 5.27
C LEU A 96 -11.57 -17.46 6.16
N ALA A 97 -11.31 -16.26 5.64
CA ALA A 97 -11.52 -15.01 6.35
C ALA A 97 -13.00 -14.75 6.64
N ALA A 98 -13.88 -15.02 5.68
CA ALA A 98 -15.33 -14.91 5.86
C ALA A 98 -15.85 -15.90 6.90
N ALA A 99 -15.25 -17.09 6.97
CA ALA A 99 -15.55 -18.12 7.98
C ALA A 99 -14.87 -17.91 9.34
N ASP A 100 -14.18 -16.77 9.54
CA ASP A 100 -13.41 -16.44 10.75
C ASP A 100 -12.36 -17.49 11.17
N VAL A 101 -11.82 -18.23 10.18
CA VAL A 101 -10.75 -19.19 10.41
C VAL A 101 -9.44 -18.43 10.62
N ASN A 102 -8.98 -18.40 11.86
CA ASN A 102 -7.78 -17.65 12.27
C ASN A 102 -6.79 -18.46 13.12
N ALA A 103 -7.07 -19.74 13.36
CA ALA A 103 -6.10 -20.65 13.95
C ALA A 103 -5.09 -21.12 12.90
N PHE A 104 -3.80 -21.20 13.28
CA PHE A 104 -2.69 -21.45 12.36
C PHE A 104 -2.90 -22.68 11.45
N TRP A 105 -3.09 -23.87 12.03
CA TRP A 105 -3.22 -25.11 11.25
C TRP A 105 -4.49 -25.18 10.40
N PRO A 106 -5.70 -24.89 10.94
CA PRO A 106 -6.91 -24.83 10.13
C PRO A 106 -6.81 -23.83 8.97
N LEU A 107 -6.15 -22.69 9.18
CA LEU A 107 -5.96 -21.67 8.15
C LEU A 107 -5.03 -22.18 7.04
N VAL A 108 -3.84 -22.69 7.37
CA VAL A 108 -2.85 -23.14 6.38
C VAL A 108 -3.36 -24.38 5.61
N LEU A 109 -3.88 -25.39 6.32
CA LEU A 109 -4.40 -26.60 5.68
C LEU A 109 -5.68 -26.33 4.89
N GLY A 110 -6.57 -25.47 5.43
CA GLY A 110 -7.76 -25.01 4.74
C GLY A 110 -7.42 -24.26 3.45
N LEU A 111 -6.37 -23.43 3.47
CA LEU A 111 -5.91 -22.70 2.30
C LEU A 111 -5.45 -23.68 1.21
N VAL A 112 -4.63 -24.66 1.55
CA VAL A 112 -4.18 -25.72 0.62
C VAL A 112 -5.38 -26.48 0.04
N GLY A 113 -6.25 -27.00 0.91
CA GLY A 113 -7.38 -27.83 0.50
C GLY A 113 -8.37 -27.09 -0.41
N LEU A 114 -8.74 -25.86 -0.04
CA LEU A 114 -9.64 -25.03 -0.83
C LEU A 114 -8.99 -24.57 -2.15
N THR A 115 -7.68 -24.27 -2.14
CA THR A 115 -6.95 -23.92 -3.38
C THR A 115 -7.01 -25.07 -4.37
N VAL A 116 -6.73 -26.31 -3.93
CA VAL A 116 -6.84 -27.49 -4.77
C VAL A 116 -8.27 -27.64 -5.29
N LEU A 117 -9.27 -27.61 -4.40
CA LEU A 117 -10.68 -27.77 -4.74
C LEU A 117 -11.15 -26.75 -5.80
N PHE A 118 -10.88 -25.46 -5.58
CA PHE A 118 -11.28 -24.38 -6.48
C PHE A 118 -10.49 -24.37 -7.80
N SER A 119 -9.37 -25.10 -7.87
CA SER A 119 -8.58 -25.26 -9.09
C SER A 119 -9.07 -26.41 -9.99
N LEU A 120 -9.79 -27.40 -9.43
CA LEU A 120 -10.27 -28.57 -10.19
C LEU A 120 -11.12 -28.22 -11.42
N PRO A 121 -12.01 -27.21 -11.39
CA PRO A 121 -12.75 -26.79 -12.59
C PRO A 121 -11.84 -26.38 -13.77
N GLY A 122 -10.56 -26.06 -13.52
CA GLY A 122 -9.56 -25.74 -14.54
C GLY A 122 -9.21 -26.91 -15.46
N LEU A 123 -9.59 -28.14 -15.10
CA LEU A 123 -9.57 -29.29 -16.01
C LEU A 123 -10.47 -29.05 -17.23
N LEU A 124 -11.55 -28.28 -17.08
CA LEU A 124 -12.43 -27.85 -18.16
C LEU A 124 -11.89 -26.56 -18.79
N ARG A 125 -10.83 -26.67 -19.60
CA ARG A 125 -10.14 -25.53 -20.24
C ARG A 125 -11.07 -24.48 -20.87
N ARG A 126 -12.13 -24.93 -21.56
CA ARG A 126 -13.14 -24.06 -22.20
C ARG A 126 -13.92 -23.16 -21.22
N ALA A 127 -13.94 -23.52 -19.94
CA ALA A 127 -14.65 -22.78 -18.89
C ALA A 127 -13.78 -21.71 -18.22
N ILE A 128 -12.45 -21.71 -18.42
CA ILE A 128 -11.53 -20.85 -17.66
C ILE A 128 -11.88 -19.37 -17.77
N SER A 129 -12.18 -18.85 -18.97
CA SER A 129 -12.55 -17.44 -19.11
C SER A 129 -13.81 -17.07 -18.35
N TYR A 130 -14.80 -17.97 -18.28
CA TYR A 130 -16.02 -17.76 -17.47
C TYR A 130 -15.71 -17.81 -15.98
N LEU A 131 -14.94 -18.79 -15.54
CA LEU A 131 -14.57 -18.96 -14.12
C LEU A 131 -13.78 -17.76 -13.60
N ILE A 132 -12.82 -17.26 -14.39
CA ILE A 132 -12.06 -16.06 -14.03
C ILE A 132 -12.95 -14.81 -14.04
N ALA A 133 -13.84 -14.65 -15.03
CA ALA A 133 -14.78 -13.53 -15.01
C ALA A 133 -15.67 -13.54 -13.77
N ILE A 134 -16.25 -14.69 -13.43
CA ILE A 134 -17.07 -14.88 -12.21
C ILE A 134 -16.24 -14.57 -10.96
N PHE A 135 -15.01 -15.09 -10.89
CA PHE A 135 -14.11 -14.82 -9.77
C PHE A 135 -13.80 -13.34 -9.61
N VAL A 136 -13.45 -12.63 -10.69
CA VAL A 136 -13.11 -11.19 -10.61
C VAL A 136 -14.34 -10.35 -10.25
N VAL A 137 -15.55 -10.71 -10.71
CA VAL A 137 -16.79 -10.09 -10.27
C VAL A 137 -17.04 -10.33 -8.77
N ALA A 138 -16.85 -11.57 -8.31
CA ALA A 138 -17.01 -11.90 -6.89
C ALA A 138 -15.98 -11.18 -6.01
N LEU A 139 -14.73 -11.09 -6.47
CA LEU A 139 -13.67 -10.33 -5.81
C LEU A 139 -14.04 -8.85 -5.73
N LEU A 140 -14.48 -8.24 -6.84
CA LEU A 140 -14.93 -6.85 -6.87
C LEU A 140 -16.08 -6.62 -5.89
N PHE A 141 -17.04 -7.53 -5.83
CA PHE A 141 -18.14 -7.47 -4.87
C PHE A 141 -17.62 -7.47 -3.42
N VAL A 142 -16.69 -8.37 -3.08
CA VAL A 142 -16.07 -8.41 -1.74
C VAL A 142 -15.33 -7.10 -1.44
N LEU A 143 -14.55 -6.58 -2.39
CA LEU A 143 -13.77 -5.35 -2.21
C LEU A 143 -14.64 -4.09 -2.04
N VAL A 144 -15.87 -4.10 -2.55
CA VAL A 144 -16.79 -2.95 -2.47
C VAL A 144 -17.70 -3.06 -1.25
N PHE A 145 -18.27 -4.23 -1.00
CA PHE A 145 -19.35 -4.39 -0.02
C PHE A 145 -18.90 -4.95 1.34
N ASP A 146 -17.87 -5.80 1.39
CA ASP A 146 -17.32 -6.30 2.66
C ASP A 146 -15.79 -6.32 2.64
N THR A 147 -15.22 -5.11 2.65
CA THR A 147 -13.77 -4.90 2.71
C THR A 147 -13.09 -5.68 3.82
N ARG A 148 -13.77 -5.94 4.95
CA ARG A 148 -13.20 -6.64 6.11
C ARG A 148 -12.76 -8.05 5.77
N VAL A 149 -13.49 -8.75 4.90
CA VAL A 149 -13.14 -10.11 4.46
C VAL A 149 -11.78 -10.10 3.78
N ASN A 150 -11.56 -9.14 2.88
CA ASN A 150 -10.28 -8.97 2.21
C ASN A 150 -9.20 -8.42 3.15
N SER A 151 -9.54 -7.51 4.06
CA SER A 151 -8.58 -6.93 5.00
C SER A 151 -8.05 -7.90 6.05
N LEU A 152 -8.83 -8.93 6.38
CA LEU A 152 -8.51 -9.93 7.39
C LEU A 152 -8.19 -11.30 6.76
N ALA A 153 -8.04 -11.36 5.44
CA ALA A 153 -7.61 -12.54 4.72
C ALA A 153 -6.09 -12.67 4.77
N VAL A 154 -5.59 -13.91 4.84
CA VAL A 154 -4.16 -14.18 4.98
C VAL A 154 -3.34 -13.74 3.76
N LEU A 155 -3.91 -13.83 2.56
CA LEU A 155 -3.36 -13.27 1.32
C LEU A 155 -3.89 -11.86 1.00
N GLY A 156 -4.73 -11.31 1.87
CA GLY A 156 -5.44 -10.05 1.67
C GLY A 156 -4.64 -8.80 2.04
N ALA A 157 -5.36 -7.72 2.35
CA ALA A 157 -4.75 -6.46 2.78
C ALA A 157 -3.96 -6.68 4.10
N ARG A 158 -2.85 -5.96 4.29
CA ARG A 158 -1.97 -6.07 5.49
C ARG A 158 -2.20 -4.84 6.41
N PRO A 159 -3.27 -4.82 7.23
CA PRO A 159 -3.54 -3.70 8.13
C PRO A 159 -2.51 -3.55 9.25
N ASP A 160 -1.83 -4.63 9.61
CA ASP A 160 -0.82 -4.78 10.65
C ASP A 160 0.52 -4.10 10.34
N GLY A 161 0.94 -4.08 9.08
CA GLY A 161 2.24 -3.54 8.64
C GLY A 161 2.19 -2.10 8.13
N GLY A 162 1.06 -1.39 8.27
CA GLY A 162 0.88 -0.05 7.72
C GLY A 162 0.83 0.03 6.19
N GLY A 163 0.67 -1.12 5.50
CA GLY A 163 0.67 -1.19 4.04
C GLY A 163 -0.64 -0.69 3.43
N ARG A 164 -1.72 -1.46 3.60
CA ARG A 164 -3.07 -1.13 3.11
C ARG A 164 -4.12 -1.69 4.06
N PHE A 165 -5.16 -0.90 4.35
CA PHE A 165 -6.27 -1.36 5.20
C PHE A 165 -7.32 -2.17 4.43
N TYR A 166 -7.49 -1.93 3.13
CA TYR A 166 -8.38 -2.66 2.22
C TYR A 166 -7.86 -2.52 0.78
N GLY A 167 -8.46 -3.24 -0.17
CA GLY A 167 -8.05 -3.24 -1.57
C GLY A 167 -7.09 -4.37 -1.97
N ILE A 168 -6.68 -4.35 -3.23
CA ILE A 168 -5.75 -5.32 -3.79
C ILE A 168 -4.32 -4.94 -3.38
N THR A 169 -3.57 -5.93 -2.89
CA THR A 169 -2.13 -5.79 -2.63
C THR A 169 -1.32 -6.16 -3.87
N ASN A 170 -0.08 -5.67 -3.97
CA ASN A 170 0.86 -6.08 -5.03
C ASN A 170 0.99 -7.62 -5.15
N GLN A 171 0.81 -8.35 -4.03
CA GLN A 171 0.85 -9.82 -4.00
C GLN A 171 -0.37 -10.44 -4.71
N MET A 172 -1.57 -9.99 -4.36
CA MET A 172 -2.80 -10.42 -5.01
C MET A 172 -2.81 -9.99 -6.48
N GLU A 173 -2.39 -8.77 -6.78
CA GLU A 173 -2.21 -8.26 -8.15
C GLU A 173 -1.34 -9.21 -8.97
N THR A 174 -0.17 -9.58 -8.43
CA THR A 174 0.77 -10.47 -9.13
C THR A 174 0.20 -11.87 -9.32
N LEU A 175 -0.46 -12.44 -8.31
CA LEU A 175 -1.12 -13.75 -8.40
C LEU A 175 -2.25 -13.74 -9.44
N LEU A 176 -3.05 -12.68 -9.49
CA LEU A 176 -4.21 -12.60 -10.37
C LEU A 176 -3.85 -12.27 -11.82
N LEU A 177 -2.65 -11.76 -12.09
CA LEU A 177 -2.25 -11.36 -13.44
C LEU A 177 -2.21 -12.57 -14.40
N ALA A 178 -1.61 -13.68 -14.01
CA ALA A 178 -1.53 -14.89 -14.84
C ALA A 178 -2.92 -15.45 -15.26
N PRO A 179 -3.87 -15.71 -14.34
CA PRO A 179 -5.21 -16.17 -14.73
C PRO A 179 -5.98 -15.15 -15.56
N VAL A 180 -5.82 -13.85 -15.31
CA VAL A 180 -6.43 -12.80 -16.12
C VAL A 180 -5.90 -12.82 -17.55
N LEU A 181 -4.59 -12.96 -17.74
CA LEU A 181 -3.98 -13.03 -19.07
C LEU A 181 -4.44 -14.27 -19.85
N VAL A 182 -4.52 -15.44 -19.21
CA VAL A 182 -5.05 -16.65 -19.85
C VAL A 182 -6.51 -16.48 -20.25
N ALA A 183 -7.33 -15.94 -19.35
CA ALA A 183 -8.75 -15.73 -19.60
C ALA A 183 -8.99 -14.72 -20.74
N ALA A 184 -8.21 -13.64 -20.77
CA ALA A 184 -8.20 -12.62 -21.83
C ALA A 184 -7.69 -13.14 -23.17
N ALA A 185 -6.73 -14.08 -23.17
CA ALA A 185 -6.15 -14.65 -24.38
C ALA A 185 -7.13 -15.52 -25.20
N ALA A 186 -8.29 -15.87 -24.65
CA ALA A 186 -9.30 -16.67 -25.33
C ALA A 186 -9.98 -15.95 -26.52
N GLY A 187 -9.72 -14.66 -26.73
CA GLY A 187 -10.14 -13.91 -27.92
C GLY A 187 -10.47 -12.45 -27.63
N SER A 188 -10.69 -11.63 -28.67
CA SER A 188 -10.87 -10.18 -28.54
C SER A 188 -12.00 -9.77 -27.60
N ARG A 189 -13.13 -10.51 -27.60
CA ARG A 189 -14.25 -10.26 -26.67
C ARG A 189 -13.84 -10.43 -25.20
N TRP A 190 -12.98 -11.41 -24.94
CA TRP A 190 -12.50 -11.73 -23.60
C TRP A 190 -11.41 -10.76 -23.17
N LEU A 191 -10.51 -10.39 -24.09
CA LEU A 191 -9.50 -9.38 -23.84
C LEU A 191 -10.12 -8.05 -23.40
N ILE A 192 -11.16 -7.59 -24.10
CA ILE A 192 -11.87 -6.35 -23.74
C ILE A 192 -12.66 -6.55 -22.44
N GLY A 193 -13.48 -7.60 -22.35
CA GLY A 193 -14.38 -7.80 -21.21
C GLY A 193 -13.63 -8.05 -19.89
N ILE A 194 -12.72 -9.03 -19.87
CA ILE A 194 -11.93 -9.36 -18.68
C ILE A 194 -10.90 -8.27 -18.41
N GLY A 195 -10.31 -7.67 -19.45
CA GLY A 195 -9.36 -6.57 -19.29
C GLY A 195 -9.99 -5.36 -18.61
N ALA A 196 -11.17 -4.92 -19.07
CA ALA A 196 -11.92 -3.84 -18.44
C ALA A 196 -12.33 -4.19 -17.01
N LEU A 197 -12.84 -5.40 -16.79
CA LEU A 197 -13.24 -5.86 -15.46
C LEU A 197 -12.04 -5.86 -14.49
N ALA A 198 -10.88 -6.39 -14.90
CA ALA A 198 -9.67 -6.40 -14.09
C ALA A 198 -9.16 -5.00 -13.77
N LEU A 199 -9.16 -4.09 -14.76
CA LEU A 199 -8.75 -2.70 -14.57
C LEU A 199 -9.68 -1.94 -13.61
N VAL A 200 -10.99 -2.18 -13.67
CA VAL A 200 -11.95 -1.62 -12.71
C VAL A 200 -11.68 -2.18 -11.31
N THR A 201 -11.51 -3.49 -11.17
CA THR A 201 -11.26 -4.13 -9.87
C THR A 201 -9.99 -3.62 -9.21
N VAL A 202 -8.93 -3.38 -9.99
CA VAL A 202 -7.65 -2.87 -9.47
C VAL A 202 -7.67 -1.36 -9.28
N GLY A 203 -8.35 -0.61 -10.15
CA GLY A 203 -8.23 0.84 -10.24
C GLY A 203 -9.31 1.67 -9.55
N TRP A 204 -10.45 1.08 -9.18
CA TRP A 204 -11.56 1.84 -8.60
C TRP A 204 -11.33 2.19 -7.13
N SER A 205 -11.45 3.47 -6.76
CA SER A 205 -11.17 3.95 -5.39
C SER A 205 -12.03 3.23 -4.34
N HIS A 206 -13.31 2.95 -4.64
CA HIS A 206 -14.20 2.24 -3.72
C HIS A 206 -13.74 0.81 -3.41
N ALA A 207 -13.12 0.14 -4.38
CA ALA A 207 -12.55 -1.19 -4.22
C ALA A 207 -11.14 -1.17 -3.58
N GLY A 208 -10.58 0.02 -3.32
CA GLY A 208 -9.23 0.20 -2.77
C GLY A 208 -8.15 0.30 -3.85
N ALA A 209 -8.31 1.30 -4.72
CA ALA A 209 -7.48 1.54 -5.91
C ALA A 209 -5.98 1.34 -5.71
N ASP A 210 -5.36 0.68 -6.69
CA ASP A 210 -3.92 0.57 -6.83
C ASP A 210 -3.45 1.19 -8.15
N GLY A 211 -2.90 2.40 -8.06
CA GLY A 211 -2.41 3.12 -9.24
C GLY A 211 -1.29 2.37 -9.96
N GLY A 212 -0.41 1.69 -9.21
CA GLY A 212 0.64 0.84 -9.79
C GLY A 212 0.03 -0.33 -10.54
N GLY A 213 -0.93 -1.00 -9.90
CA GLY A 213 -1.64 -2.14 -10.49
C GLY A 213 -2.40 -1.81 -11.77
N ILE A 214 -3.00 -0.61 -11.90
CA ILE A 214 -3.63 -0.18 -13.17
C ILE A 214 -2.59 -0.20 -14.30
N VAL A 215 -1.40 0.38 -14.07
CA VAL A 215 -0.35 0.48 -15.09
C VAL A 215 0.18 -0.90 -15.44
N VAL A 216 0.40 -1.77 -14.46
CA VAL A 216 0.85 -3.16 -14.66
C VAL A 216 -0.14 -3.94 -15.51
N TYR A 217 -1.42 -3.95 -15.13
CA TYR A 217 -2.46 -4.67 -15.86
C TYR A 217 -2.67 -4.10 -17.26
N ALA A 218 -2.72 -2.77 -17.40
CA ALA A 218 -2.88 -2.13 -18.69
C ALA A 218 -1.71 -2.46 -19.62
N ALA A 219 -0.47 -2.41 -19.13
CA ALA A 219 0.72 -2.77 -19.90
C ALA A 219 0.70 -4.25 -20.35
N ALA A 220 0.41 -5.17 -19.43
CA ALA A 220 0.33 -6.60 -19.73
C ALA A 220 -0.78 -6.90 -20.76
N LEU A 221 -1.97 -6.34 -20.56
CA LEU A 221 -3.12 -6.52 -21.49
C LEU A 221 -2.86 -5.88 -22.86
N ALA A 222 -2.18 -4.72 -22.91
CA ALA A 222 -1.81 -4.09 -24.17
C ALA A 222 -0.81 -4.94 -24.96
N VAL A 223 0.23 -5.47 -24.29
CA VAL A 223 1.17 -6.40 -24.92
C VAL A 223 0.46 -7.66 -25.37
N LEU A 224 -0.41 -8.25 -24.54
CA LEU A 224 -1.20 -9.42 -24.93
C LEU A 224 -2.02 -9.12 -26.20
N GLY A 225 -2.71 -7.98 -26.23
CA GLY A 225 -3.48 -7.55 -27.40
C GLY A 225 -2.66 -7.35 -28.68
N LEU A 226 -1.40 -6.90 -28.56
CA LEU A 226 -0.47 -6.84 -29.70
C LEU A 226 -0.01 -8.23 -30.13
N ARG A 227 0.28 -9.13 -29.19
CA ARG A 227 0.80 -10.48 -29.46
C ARG A 227 -0.26 -11.45 -29.99
N LEU A 228 -1.54 -11.20 -29.72
CA LEU A 228 -2.65 -11.97 -30.28
C LEU A 228 -3.00 -11.57 -31.72
N ARG A 229 -2.48 -10.45 -32.22
CA ARG A 229 -2.65 -10.06 -33.63
C ARG A 229 -1.68 -10.83 -34.51
N PRO A 230 -2.07 -11.18 -35.75
CA PRO A 230 -1.19 -11.89 -36.68
C PRO A 230 -0.01 -11.04 -37.18
N GLU A 231 -0.07 -9.73 -36.99
CA GLU A 231 0.91 -8.77 -37.49
C GLU A 231 2.13 -8.68 -36.57
N PRO A 232 3.33 -8.41 -37.10
CA PRO A 232 4.54 -8.32 -36.29
C PRO A 232 4.48 -7.13 -35.31
N VAL A 233 5.06 -7.34 -34.13
CA VAL A 233 5.23 -6.27 -33.14
C VAL A 233 6.37 -5.36 -33.61
N THR A 234 6.02 -4.16 -34.05
CA THR A 234 6.98 -3.12 -34.46
C THR A 234 7.15 -2.07 -33.35
N ALA A 235 8.29 -1.35 -33.36
CA ALA A 235 8.55 -0.28 -32.40
C ALA A 235 7.43 0.78 -32.37
N ARG A 236 6.88 1.13 -33.53
CA ARG A 236 5.74 2.06 -33.65
C ARG A 236 4.51 1.56 -32.91
N ARG A 237 4.17 0.27 -33.05
CA ARG A 237 3.00 -0.32 -32.38
C ARG A 237 3.20 -0.42 -30.87
N LEU A 238 4.41 -0.73 -30.44
CA LEU A 238 4.77 -0.73 -29.03
C LEU A 238 4.66 0.68 -28.44
N ALA A 239 5.14 1.71 -29.15
CA ALA A 239 5.02 3.10 -28.73
C ALA A 239 3.55 3.55 -28.64
N ILE A 240 2.72 3.19 -29.62
CA ILE A 240 1.27 3.47 -29.58
C ILE A 240 0.61 2.76 -28.40
N ALA A 241 0.95 1.50 -28.15
CA ALA A 241 0.41 0.74 -27.02
C ALA A 241 0.83 1.37 -25.68
N ALA A 242 2.10 1.77 -25.54
CA ALA A 242 2.58 2.48 -24.35
C ALA A 242 1.84 3.81 -24.13
N ALA A 243 1.66 4.60 -25.19
CA ALA A 243 0.87 5.83 -25.11
C ALA A 243 -0.60 5.57 -24.74
N ALA A 244 -1.20 4.51 -25.29
CA ALA A 244 -2.56 4.10 -24.96
C ALA A 244 -2.70 3.66 -23.51
N VAL A 245 -1.71 2.95 -22.96
CA VAL A 245 -1.66 2.58 -21.53
C VAL A 245 -1.66 3.83 -20.67
N VAL A 246 -0.76 4.79 -20.94
CA VAL A 246 -0.69 6.05 -20.19
C VAL A 246 -2.01 6.81 -20.26
N ALA A 247 -2.57 6.97 -21.46
CA ALA A 247 -3.85 7.66 -21.66
C ALA A 247 -5.00 6.96 -20.93
N LEU A 248 -5.07 5.63 -20.99
CA LEU A 248 -6.09 4.83 -20.30
C LEU A 248 -5.96 4.97 -18.78
N THR A 249 -4.74 4.90 -18.23
CA THR A 249 -4.50 5.08 -16.80
C THR A 249 -4.99 6.46 -16.34
N PHE A 250 -4.63 7.54 -17.05
CA PHE A 250 -5.11 8.88 -16.70
C PHE A 250 -6.63 9.01 -16.86
N ALA A 251 -7.23 8.41 -17.89
CA ALA A 251 -8.67 8.42 -18.08
C ALA A 251 -9.39 7.72 -16.93
N LEU A 252 -8.93 6.53 -16.50
CA LEU A 252 -9.53 5.79 -15.40
C LEU A 252 -9.42 6.55 -14.07
N VAL A 253 -8.24 7.11 -13.78
CA VAL A 253 -8.03 7.93 -12.57
C VAL A 253 -8.89 9.20 -12.61
N GLY A 254 -9.01 9.84 -13.77
CA GLY A 254 -9.84 11.03 -13.96
C GLY A 254 -11.34 10.74 -13.83
N ILE A 255 -11.82 9.63 -14.38
CA ILE A 255 -13.21 9.17 -14.23
C ILE A 255 -13.51 8.85 -12.76
N ASP A 256 -12.62 8.12 -12.08
CA ASP A 256 -12.77 7.81 -10.65
C ASP A 256 -12.84 9.10 -9.81
N ALA A 257 -11.95 10.06 -10.05
CA ALA A 257 -11.98 11.36 -9.39
C ALA A 257 -13.27 12.15 -9.69
N ALA A 258 -13.75 12.13 -10.93
CA ALA A 258 -14.99 12.81 -11.35
C ALA A 258 -16.25 12.18 -10.72
N LEU A 259 -16.22 10.88 -10.45
CA LEU A 259 -17.29 10.16 -9.73
C LEU A 259 -17.21 10.33 -8.21
N GLY A 260 -16.35 11.22 -7.70
CA GLY A 260 -16.17 11.49 -6.28
C GLY A 260 -15.19 10.54 -5.58
N GLY A 261 -14.41 9.77 -6.35
CA GLY A 261 -13.39 8.87 -5.83
C GLY A 261 -12.23 9.61 -5.16
N SER A 262 -11.95 9.25 -3.91
CA SER A 262 -10.81 9.75 -3.15
C SER A 262 -9.82 8.61 -2.90
N SER A 263 -8.66 8.65 -3.54
CA SER A 263 -7.58 7.71 -3.31
C SER A 263 -6.22 8.44 -3.35
N HIS A 264 -5.19 7.80 -2.81
CA HIS A 264 -3.82 8.33 -2.93
C HIS A 264 -3.41 8.57 -4.40
N VAL A 265 -3.97 7.79 -5.34
CA VAL A 265 -3.74 7.91 -6.78
C VAL A 265 -4.37 9.19 -7.33
N THR A 266 -5.63 9.48 -6.98
CA THR A 266 -6.32 10.69 -7.45
C THR A 266 -5.65 11.95 -6.89
N HIS A 267 -5.18 11.92 -5.64
CA HIS A 267 -4.41 13.02 -5.04
C HIS A 267 -3.00 13.20 -5.65
N ALA A 268 -2.27 12.10 -5.90
CA ALA A 268 -0.94 12.16 -6.50
C ALA A 268 -0.99 12.76 -7.92
N VAL A 269 -1.97 12.36 -8.74
CA VAL A 269 -2.17 12.94 -10.07
C VAL A 269 -2.60 14.41 -10.00
N GLY A 270 -3.48 14.76 -9.06
CA GLY A 270 -3.98 16.13 -8.90
C GLY A 270 -2.93 17.16 -8.44
N THR A 271 -1.81 16.71 -7.85
CA THR A 271 -0.74 17.58 -7.32
C THR A 271 0.40 17.84 -8.31
N GLY A 272 0.35 17.23 -9.51
CA GLY A 272 1.25 17.50 -10.63
C GLY A 272 2.40 16.49 -10.81
N PRO A 273 3.20 16.59 -11.90
CA PRO A 273 4.21 15.59 -12.25
C PRO A 273 5.36 15.47 -11.25
N GLY A 274 5.67 16.53 -10.49
CA GLY A 274 6.73 16.50 -9.49
C GLY A 274 6.43 15.58 -8.30
N SER A 275 5.17 15.51 -7.85
CA SER A 275 4.76 14.60 -6.78
C SER A 275 4.78 13.15 -7.25
N LEU A 276 4.35 12.88 -8.48
CA LEU A 276 4.42 11.55 -9.10
C LEU A 276 5.85 11.00 -9.18
N LEU A 277 6.81 11.84 -9.60
CA LEU A 277 8.22 11.44 -9.65
C LEU A 277 8.81 11.25 -8.25
N GLY A 278 8.42 12.08 -7.28
CA GLY A 278 8.82 11.92 -5.88
C GLY A 278 8.30 10.62 -5.26
N ASP A 279 7.04 10.27 -5.53
CA ASP A 279 6.43 9.01 -5.08
C ASP A 279 7.08 7.79 -5.73
N LEU A 280 7.39 7.86 -7.03
CA LEU A 280 8.14 6.81 -7.73
C LEU A 280 9.53 6.62 -7.10
N GLY A 281 10.25 7.71 -6.86
CA GLY A 281 11.56 7.67 -6.21
C GLY A 281 11.51 7.05 -4.80
N ARG A 282 10.47 7.39 -4.02
CA ARG A 282 10.23 6.78 -2.71
C ARG A 282 9.98 5.28 -2.82
N ARG A 283 9.15 4.83 -3.78
CA ARG A 283 8.86 3.41 -3.99
C ARG A 283 10.12 2.63 -4.39
N LEU A 284 10.94 3.18 -5.29
CA LEU A 284 12.23 2.57 -5.66
C LEU A 284 13.18 2.46 -4.47
N HIS A 285 13.22 3.48 -3.60
CA HIS A 285 14.01 3.43 -2.38
C HIS A 285 13.51 2.36 -1.41
N LEU A 286 12.20 2.25 -1.20
CA LEU A 286 11.60 1.19 -0.37
C LEU A 286 11.86 -0.20 -0.95
N SER A 287 11.77 -0.35 -2.27
CA SER A 287 12.13 -1.57 -2.99
C SER A 287 13.58 -1.97 -2.75
N TYR A 288 14.51 -1.01 -2.84
CA TYR A 288 15.92 -1.25 -2.52
C TYR A 288 16.09 -1.72 -1.07
N LEU A 289 15.52 -1.00 -0.10
CA LEU A 289 15.59 -1.35 1.31
C LEU A 289 15.00 -2.74 1.59
N SER A 290 13.90 -3.10 0.92
CA SER A 290 13.26 -4.42 1.05
C SER A 290 14.19 -5.55 0.62
N VAL A 291 14.87 -5.40 -0.52
CA VAL A 291 15.82 -6.40 -1.05
C VAL A 291 17.07 -6.48 -0.18
N THR A 292 17.59 -5.34 0.29
CA THR A 292 18.82 -5.29 1.09
C THR A 292 18.60 -5.48 2.59
N ASN A 293 17.36 -5.67 3.04
CA ASN A 293 17.01 -5.78 4.46
C ASN A 293 17.73 -6.96 5.15
N SER A 294 17.90 -8.07 4.43
CA SER A 294 18.66 -9.21 4.91
C SER A 294 19.26 -9.99 3.73
N TRP A 295 20.33 -10.73 3.98
CA TRP A 295 20.91 -11.65 2.99
C TRP A 295 19.87 -12.65 2.46
N GLY A 296 18.97 -13.12 3.34
CA GLY A 296 17.87 -14.01 2.96
C GLY A 296 16.93 -13.37 1.94
N LYS A 297 16.51 -12.11 2.14
CA LYS A 297 15.65 -11.38 1.21
C LYS A 297 16.34 -11.07 -0.11
N GLY A 298 17.64 -10.76 -0.08
CA GLY A 298 18.46 -10.57 -1.27
C GLY A 298 18.57 -11.85 -2.12
N LEU A 299 18.81 -13.00 -1.48
CA LEU A 299 18.82 -14.31 -2.14
C LEU A 299 17.45 -14.68 -2.71
N GLU A 300 16.39 -14.47 -1.93
CA GLU A 300 15.00 -14.74 -2.34
C GLU A 300 14.63 -13.96 -3.61
N PHE A 301 14.91 -12.66 -3.63
CA PHE A 301 14.72 -11.82 -4.82
C PHE A 301 15.56 -12.30 -6.00
N SER A 302 16.86 -12.57 -5.78
CA SER A 302 17.77 -13.01 -6.84
C SER A 302 17.35 -14.34 -7.46
N ALA A 303 16.87 -15.29 -6.65
CA ALA A 303 16.33 -16.56 -7.13
C ALA A 303 15.06 -16.36 -7.98
N GLY A 304 14.13 -15.52 -7.54
CA GLY A 304 12.93 -15.17 -8.31
C GLY A 304 13.28 -14.53 -9.66
N ILE A 305 14.21 -13.58 -9.67
CA ILE A 305 14.70 -12.94 -10.91
C ILE A 305 15.40 -13.96 -11.82
N ALA A 306 16.24 -14.85 -11.27
CA ALA A 306 16.91 -15.88 -12.07
C ALA A 306 15.89 -16.80 -12.77
N VAL A 307 14.82 -17.18 -12.07
CA VAL A 307 13.70 -17.93 -12.66
C VAL A 307 13.03 -17.15 -13.79
N LEU A 308 12.71 -15.87 -13.56
CA LEU A 308 12.07 -15.02 -14.58
C LEU A 308 12.95 -14.84 -15.82
N VAL A 309 14.27 -14.64 -15.63
CA VAL A 309 15.25 -14.53 -16.72
C VAL A 309 15.36 -15.84 -17.48
N ALA A 310 15.40 -16.98 -16.78
CA ALA A 310 15.39 -18.29 -17.43
C ALA A 310 14.12 -18.48 -18.26
N ILE A 311 12.94 -18.14 -17.72
CA ILE A 311 11.69 -18.23 -18.47
C ILE A 311 11.70 -17.31 -19.69
N ALA A 312 12.18 -16.08 -19.55
CA ALA A 312 12.29 -15.13 -20.66
C ALA A 312 13.24 -15.64 -21.75
N ALA A 313 14.31 -16.35 -21.39
CA ALA A 313 15.26 -16.92 -22.34
C ALA A 313 14.70 -18.16 -23.06
N PHE A 314 14.06 -19.08 -22.33
CA PHE A 314 13.64 -20.38 -22.87
C PHE A 314 12.23 -20.41 -23.45
N PHE A 315 11.33 -19.52 -23.00
CA PHE A 315 9.91 -19.52 -23.37
C PHE A 315 9.45 -18.24 -24.07
N ARG A 316 10.40 -17.46 -24.62
CA ARG A 316 10.12 -16.28 -25.42
C ARG A 316 9.19 -16.60 -26.59
N GLY A 317 8.34 -15.65 -26.95
CA GLY A 317 7.52 -15.77 -28.16
C GLY A 317 6.08 -16.20 -27.88
N ARG A 318 5.77 -16.50 -26.63
CA ARG A 318 4.48 -16.96 -26.13
C ARG A 318 3.64 -15.76 -25.65
N PRO A 319 2.46 -15.48 -26.23
CA PRO A 319 1.72 -14.24 -25.99
C PRO A 319 1.45 -13.93 -24.51
N THR A 320 1.04 -14.93 -23.72
CA THR A 320 0.72 -14.70 -22.29
C THR A 320 1.96 -14.52 -21.44
N ILE A 321 3.04 -15.25 -21.73
CA ILE A 321 4.32 -15.14 -21.00
C ILE A 321 4.99 -13.80 -21.32
N ASP A 322 5.05 -13.39 -22.59
CA ASP A 322 5.60 -12.10 -22.97
C ASP A 322 4.84 -10.94 -22.29
N ALA A 323 3.50 -11.04 -22.23
CA ALA A 323 2.64 -10.08 -21.53
C ALA A 323 2.89 -10.06 -20.01
N MET A 324 3.00 -11.23 -19.39
CA MET A 324 3.30 -11.37 -17.95
C MET A 324 4.66 -10.76 -17.61
N LEU A 325 5.70 -11.04 -18.40
CA LEU A 325 7.05 -10.52 -18.19
C LEU A 325 7.10 -8.98 -18.31
N VAL A 326 6.38 -8.40 -19.27
CA VAL A 326 6.26 -6.93 -19.37
C VAL A 326 5.51 -6.36 -18.17
N GLY A 327 4.40 -6.98 -17.77
CA GLY A 327 3.66 -6.59 -16.56
C GLY A 327 4.55 -6.60 -15.31
N LEU A 328 5.32 -7.66 -15.10
CA LEU A 328 6.27 -7.77 -14.00
C LEU A 328 7.38 -6.72 -14.08
N GLY A 329 7.92 -6.47 -15.29
CA GLY A 329 8.91 -5.41 -15.51
C GLY A 329 8.38 -4.03 -15.10
N VAL A 330 7.12 -3.72 -15.45
CA VAL A 330 6.44 -2.51 -14.99
C VAL A 330 6.21 -2.54 -13.48
N SER A 331 5.83 -3.69 -12.91
CA SER A 331 5.58 -3.86 -11.48
C SER A 331 6.82 -3.54 -10.66
N PHE A 332 8.02 -3.96 -11.08
CA PHE A 332 9.27 -3.59 -10.40
C PHE A 332 9.57 -2.08 -10.39
N LEU A 333 8.99 -1.32 -11.32
CA LEU A 333 9.14 0.13 -11.36
C LEU A 333 8.11 0.83 -10.47
N VAL A 334 6.87 0.35 -10.45
CA VAL A 334 5.74 1.07 -9.82
C VAL A 334 5.35 0.53 -8.44
N ASN A 335 5.78 -0.67 -8.07
CA ASN A 335 5.45 -1.32 -6.80
C ASN A 335 6.66 -1.33 -5.83
N ASP A 336 6.37 -1.48 -4.55
CA ASP A 336 7.29 -1.34 -3.42
C ASP A 336 7.62 -2.68 -2.71
N THR A 337 7.15 -3.80 -3.24
CA THR A 337 7.36 -5.15 -2.68
C THR A 337 8.06 -6.08 -3.69
N PRO A 338 9.30 -5.75 -4.13
CA PRO A 338 9.95 -6.42 -5.26
C PRO A 338 10.25 -7.90 -4.99
N VAL A 339 10.53 -8.27 -3.74
CA VAL A 339 10.78 -9.67 -3.35
C VAL A 339 9.55 -10.55 -3.60
N ASP A 340 8.39 -10.10 -3.12
CA ASP A 340 7.12 -10.81 -3.30
C ASP A 340 6.71 -10.87 -4.78
N VAL A 341 6.89 -9.76 -5.51
CA VAL A 341 6.56 -9.67 -6.95
C VAL A 341 7.44 -10.61 -7.78
N ALA A 342 8.74 -10.69 -7.50
CA ALA A 342 9.63 -11.61 -8.21
C ALA A 342 9.20 -13.07 -8.02
N PHE A 343 8.84 -13.44 -6.79
CA PHE A 343 8.49 -14.82 -6.47
C PHE A 343 7.11 -15.24 -7.00
N LEU A 344 6.08 -14.43 -6.74
CA LEU A 344 4.73 -14.69 -7.22
C LEU A 344 4.65 -14.54 -8.74
N GLY A 345 5.46 -13.64 -9.32
CA GLY A 345 5.61 -13.48 -10.76
C GLY A 345 6.25 -14.71 -11.40
N ALA A 346 7.28 -15.28 -10.78
CA ALA A 346 7.89 -16.53 -11.20
C ALA A 346 6.87 -17.68 -11.19
N LEU A 347 6.07 -17.81 -10.12
CA LEU A 347 4.97 -18.77 -10.06
C LEU A 347 3.93 -18.52 -11.16
N GLY A 348 3.51 -17.28 -11.39
CA GLY A 348 2.56 -16.94 -12.45
C GLY A 348 3.07 -17.37 -13.81
N CYS A 349 4.30 -16.97 -14.17
CA CYS A 349 4.99 -17.41 -15.39
C CYS A 349 5.10 -18.95 -15.47
N TRP A 350 5.38 -19.62 -14.35
CA TRP A 350 5.43 -21.08 -14.26
C TRP A 350 4.11 -21.72 -14.70
N THR A 351 2.99 -21.21 -14.20
CA THR A 351 1.66 -21.70 -14.58
C THR A 351 1.37 -21.49 -16.07
N LEU A 352 1.81 -20.37 -16.64
CA LEU A 352 1.63 -20.05 -18.06
C LEU A 352 2.46 -20.97 -18.97
N VAL A 353 3.70 -21.28 -18.57
CA VAL A 353 4.57 -22.21 -19.31
C VAL A 353 3.91 -23.57 -19.47
N HIS A 354 3.35 -24.11 -18.38
CA HIS A 354 2.65 -25.40 -18.40
C HIS A 354 1.28 -25.32 -19.08
N TRP A 355 0.56 -24.19 -18.95
CA TRP A 355 -0.70 -23.96 -19.64
C TRP A 355 -0.55 -24.08 -21.17
N GLU A 356 0.39 -23.33 -21.74
CA GLU A 356 0.61 -23.28 -23.19
C GLU A 356 1.34 -24.52 -23.73
N ALA A 357 2.14 -25.22 -22.91
CA ALA A 357 2.81 -26.45 -23.31
C ALA A 357 1.84 -27.60 -23.64
N VAL A 358 0.66 -27.62 -23.02
CA VAL A 358 -0.35 -28.69 -23.21
C VAL A 358 -1.12 -28.55 -24.53
N ASP A 359 -1.31 -27.32 -25.05
CA ASP A 359 -2.10 -27.07 -26.28
C ASP A 359 -1.33 -27.39 -27.57
N SER A 360 0.00 -27.37 -27.54
CA SER A 360 0.82 -27.60 -28.74
C SER A 360 1.17 -29.09 -28.92
N ARG A 361 0.42 -29.83 -29.76
CA ARG A 361 0.71 -31.24 -30.09
C ARG A 361 2.14 -31.47 -30.61
N ALA A 362 2.75 -30.50 -31.29
CA ALA A 362 4.12 -30.56 -31.80
C ALA A 362 5.20 -30.40 -30.71
N MET A 363 4.89 -29.73 -29.59
CA MET A 363 5.85 -29.50 -28.49
C MET A 363 5.95 -30.69 -27.52
N ARG A 364 4.89 -31.50 -27.39
CA ARG A 364 4.87 -32.68 -26.51
C ARG A 364 6.01 -33.69 -26.77
N ARG A 365 6.59 -33.71 -27.98
CA ARG A 365 7.71 -34.59 -28.38
C ARG A 365 9.10 -33.92 -28.43
N ARG A 366 9.21 -32.59 -28.51
CA ARG A 366 10.50 -31.88 -28.69
C ARG A 366 10.90 -31.01 -27.49
N THR A 367 9.97 -30.57 -26.66
CA THR A 367 10.24 -29.67 -25.53
C THR A 367 10.03 -30.32 -24.16
N GLY A 368 9.58 -31.58 -24.08
CA GLY A 368 9.39 -32.29 -22.81
C GLY A 368 10.63 -32.27 -21.90
N PRO A 369 11.83 -32.62 -22.39
CA PRO A 369 13.06 -32.60 -21.58
C PRO A 369 13.52 -31.19 -21.20
N VAL A 370 13.34 -30.20 -22.09
CA VAL A 370 13.73 -28.79 -21.83
C VAL A 370 12.78 -28.13 -20.85
N VAL A 371 11.48 -28.40 -20.97
CA VAL A 371 10.46 -27.95 -20.00
C VAL A 371 10.76 -28.61 -18.66
N LEU A 372 10.96 -29.94 -18.59
CA LEU A 372 11.25 -30.64 -17.34
C LEU A 372 12.58 -30.20 -16.70
N PHE A 373 13.64 -29.99 -17.47
CA PHE A 373 14.92 -29.50 -16.95
C PHE A 373 14.82 -28.06 -16.45
N ALA A 374 14.18 -27.17 -17.22
CA ALA A 374 13.86 -25.82 -16.77
C ALA A 374 12.91 -25.86 -15.55
N SER A 375 11.97 -26.82 -15.49
CA SER A 375 11.10 -27.07 -14.33
C SER A 375 11.85 -27.49 -13.11
N SER A 376 12.81 -28.39 -13.25
CA SER A 376 13.62 -28.84 -12.13
C SER A 376 14.49 -27.72 -11.59
N LEU A 377 15.05 -26.86 -12.47
CA LEU A 377 15.82 -25.68 -12.05
C LEU A 377 14.94 -24.62 -11.37
N VAL A 378 13.74 -24.36 -11.90
CA VAL A 378 12.79 -23.44 -11.29
C VAL A 378 12.27 -23.98 -9.96
N ALA A 379 11.92 -25.26 -9.88
CA ALA A 379 11.50 -25.92 -8.65
C ALA A 379 12.61 -25.98 -7.60
N LEU A 380 13.87 -26.15 -8.01
CA LEU A 380 15.03 -26.09 -7.12
C LEU A 380 15.26 -24.68 -6.57
N GLY A 381 15.18 -23.65 -7.43
CA GLY A 381 15.23 -22.24 -7.01
C GLY A 381 14.09 -21.88 -6.05
N MET A 382 12.88 -22.36 -6.34
CA MET A 382 11.69 -22.23 -5.50
C MET A 382 11.85 -22.99 -4.16
N GLY A 383 12.55 -24.13 -4.12
CA GLY A 383 12.80 -24.90 -2.90
C GLY A 383 13.87 -24.26 -2.00
N LEU A 384 14.89 -23.63 -2.59
CA LEU A 384 15.94 -22.92 -1.84
C LEU A 384 15.39 -21.68 -1.11
N THR A 385 14.36 -21.02 -1.65
CA THR A 385 13.69 -19.90 -0.96
C THR A 385 12.79 -20.38 0.18
N LEU A 386 12.16 -21.55 0.07
CA LEU A 386 11.36 -22.15 1.16
C LEU A 386 12.22 -22.43 2.40
N ALA A 387 13.49 -22.82 2.23
CA ALA A 387 14.43 -23.01 3.32
C ALA A 387 14.80 -21.69 4.04
N GLY A 388 14.69 -20.55 3.36
CA GLY A 388 14.90 -19.21 3.94
C GLY A 388 13.63 -18.59 4.54
N CYS A 389 12.44 -19.08 4.19
CA CYS A 389 11.16 -18.50 4.58
C CYS A 389 10.65 -18.99 5.96
N GLY A 390 11.31 -19.99 6.55
CA GLY A 390 10.93 -20.58 7.84
C GLY A 390 11.56 -19.94 9.09
N SER A 391 12.56 -19.05 8.96
CA SER A 391 13.34 -18.56 10.11
C SER A 391 13.51 -17.04 10.23
N GLN A 392 12.95 -16.23 9.33
CA GLN A 392 13.07 -14.78 9.47
C GLN A 392 11.97 -14.31 10.40
N GLY A 393 12.30 -14.33 11.69
CA GLY A 393 11.63 -13.59 12.74
C GLY A 393 11.22 -12.24 12.18
N ILE A 394 9.91 -12.11 12.07
CA ILE A 394 9.24 -10.86 11.79
C ILE A 394 9.86 -9.86 12.76
N SER A 395 10.31 -8.71 12.26
CA SER A 395 10.45 -7.56 13.15
C SER A 395 9.11 -7.46 13.85
N HIS A 396 9.06 -7.92 15.09
CA HIS A 396 7.97 -7.58 15.96
C HIS A 396 7.99 -6.05 15.94
N ALA A 397 7.03 -5.44 15.25
CA ALA A 397 6.30 -4.39 15.91
C ALA A 397 5.67 -5.12 17.11
N LEU A 398 6.49 -5.36 18.15
CA LEU A 398 5.94 -5.48 19.47
C LEU A 398 5.02 -4.26 19.53
N PRO A 399 3.81 -4.36 20.08
CA PRO A 399 3.34 -3.23 20.83
C PRO A 399 4.40 -3.03 21.92
N VAL A 400 5.53 -2.38 21.57
CA VAL A 400 6.00 -1.32 22.43
C VAL A 400 4.75 -0.50 22.51
N THR A 401 4.06 -0.61 23.64
CA THR A 401 3.16 0.43 24.04
C THR A 401 3.98 1.68 23.81
N VAL A 402 3.74 2.35 22.69
CA VAL A 402 4.11 3.74 22.56
C VAL A 402 3.09 4.37 23.50
N VAL A 403 3.33 4.21 24.82
CA VAL A 403 3.35 5.34 25.70
C VAL A 403 4.39 6.24 25.05
N GLY A 404 3.94 6.95 24.02
CA GLY A 404 4.53 8.20 23.73
C GLY A 404 4.33 8.94 25.04
N THR A 405 5.38 9.01 25.84
CA THR A 405 5.92 10.34 26.06
C THR A 405 6.14 10.91 24.66
N VAL A 406 5.05 11.41 24.05
CA VAL A 406 5.12 12.65 23.31
C VAL A 406 5.95 13.49 24.27
N LYS A 407 7.20 13.78 23.91
CA LYS A 407 7.94 14.81 24.62
C LYS A 407 6.99 15.98 24.53
N GLN A 408 6.25 16.23 25.61
CA GLN A 408 5.05 17.05 25.57
C GLN A 408 5.58 18.37 25.04
N GLU A 409 5.21 18.71 23.79
CA GLU A 409 5.58 20.00 23.25
C GLU A 409 5.07 20.98 24.29
N ALA A 410 5.99 21.80 24.82
CA ALA A 410 5.67 22.71 25.89
C ALA A 410 4.35 23.41 25.55
N PRO A 411 3.35 23.42 26.46
CA PRO A 411 2.02 23.93 26.13
C PRO A 411 2.07 25.35 25.53
N GLY A 412 3.09 26.14 25.90
CA GLY A 412 3.35 27.45 25.32
C GLY A 412 3.71 27.48 23.83
N LYS A 413 4.28 26.41 23.23
CA LYS A 413 4.56 26.36 21.77
C LYS A 413 3.28 26.39 20.95
N GLY A 414 2.26 25.64 21.39
CA GLY A 414 0.95 25.64 20.74
C GLY A 414 0.29 27.02 20.80
N ILE A 415 0.39 27.69 21.95
CA ILE A 415 -0.14 29.04 22.16
C ILE A 415 0.64 30.05 21.31
N PHE A 416 1.97 29.96 21.27
CA PHE A 416 2.84 30.83 20.47
C PHE A 416 2.45 30.83 18.98
N VAL A 417 2.18 29.65 18.41
CA VAL A 417 1.74 29.53 17.00
C VAL A 417 0.29 29.97 16.83
N ALA A 418 -0.61 29.56 17.74
CA ALA A 418 -2.03 29.88 17.64
C ALA A 418 -2.32 31.39 17.76
N GLN A 419 -1.53 32.11 18.55
CA GLN A 419 -1.64 33.56 18.74
C GLN A 419 -0.87 34.37 17.68
N GLY A 420 -0.28 33.70 16.69
CA GLY A 420 0.39 34.32 15.55
C GLY A 420 1.77 34.90 15.85
N CYS A 421 2.37 34.59 17.00
CA CYS A 421 3.69 35.13 17.40
C CYS A 421 4.78 34.74 16.39
N ASN A 422 4.67 33.55 15.79
CA ASN A 422 5.58 33.02 14.80
C ASN A 422 5.61 33.78 13.47
N ALA A 423 4.57 34.56 13.15
CA ALA A 423 4.52 35.37 11.94
C ALA A 423 5.43 36.61 12.05
N CYS A 424 5.60 37.14 13.25
CA CYS A 424 6.36 38.37 13.48
C CYS A 424 7.75 38.12 14.05
N HIS A 425 7.95 37.04 14.81
CA HIS A 425 9.18 36.83 15.58
C HIS A 425 9.99 35.60 15.13
N THR A 426 11.31 35.70 15.21
CA THR A 426 12.23 34.56 15.15
C THR A 426 12.23 33.89 16.52
N TYR A 427 12.08 32.57 16.54
CA TYR A 427 12.24 31.76 17.75
C TYR A 427 12.57 30.32 17.38
N THR A 428 13.81 29.90 17.62
CA THR A 428 14.33 28.59 17.22
C THR A 428 13.53 27.43 17.83
N PRO A 429 13.14 27.44 19.13
CA PRO A 429 12.32 26.38 19.72
C PRO A 429 10.93 26.22 19.08
N ALA A 430 10.42 27.26 18.41
CA ALA A 430 9.16 27.21 17.65
C ALA A 430 9.34 27.05 16.14
N ALA A 431 10.59 26.91 15.65
CA ALA A 431 10.92 26.97 14.22
C ALA A 431 10.39 28.23 13.51
N ALA A 432 10.23 29.33 14.25
CA ALA A 432 9.68 30.58 13.74
C ALA A 432 10.78 31.47 13.15
N LYS A 433 10.47 32.15 12.04
CA LYS A 433 11.43 32.94 11.25
C LYS A 433 10.94 34.37 10.95
N GLY A 434 9.93 34.86 11.66
CA GLY A 434 9.41 36.21 11.45
C GLY A 434 10.44 37.28 11.83
N THR A 435 10.52 38.38 11.08
CA THR A 435 11.52 39.45 11.29
C THR A 435 10.90 40.82 11.57
N ILE A 436 9.56 40.87 11.68
CA ILE A 436 8.81 42.10 11.95
C ILE A 436 9.05 42.57 13.39
N GLY A 437 9.14 41.63 14.34
CA GLY A 437 9.46 41.87 15.73
C GLY A 437 10.87 41.39 16.11
N PRO A 438 11.33 41.70 17.34
CA PRO A 438 12.64 41.27 17.83
C PRO A 438 12.80 39.75 17.88
N ASP A 439 14.02 39.29 17.63
CA ASP A 439 14.44 37.89 17.74
C ASP A 439 14.32 37.39 19.19
N LEU A 440 13.42 36.43 19.42
CA LEU A 440 13.08 35.95 20.76
C LEU A 440 14.10 34.99 21.34
N ASP A 441 15.02 34.45 20.53
CA ASP A 441 16.16 33.68 21.04
C ASP A 441 17.11 34.57 21.89
N LYS A 442 16.94 35.90 21.80
CA LYS A 442 17.72 36.92 22.53
C LYS A 442 16.96 37.54 23.70
N LEU A 443 15.80 37.01 24.11
CA LEU A 443 15.03 37.53 25.25
C LEU A 443 15.85 37.73 26.54
N PRO A 444 16.77 36.82 26.94
CA PRO A 444 17.63 37.05 28.11
C PRO A 444 18.51 38.31 28.01
N GLN A 445 18.93 38.69 26.80
CA GLN A 445 19.70 39.90 26.57
C GLN A 445 18.82 41.15 26.71
N TYR A 446 17.61 41.13 26.14
CA TYR A 446 16.68 42.26 26.22
C TYR A 446 16.21 42.51 27.64
N ALA A 447 15.90 41.45 28.41
CA ALA A 447 15.53 41.59 29.82
C ALA A 447 16.64 42.25 30.65
N LYS A 448 17.91 41.90 30.39
CA LYS A 448 19.06 42.56 31.03
C LYS A 448 19.18 44.04 30.64
N GLN A 449 18.95 44.39 29.37
CA GLN A 449 18.95 45.78 28.89
C GLN A 449 17.83 46.60 29.55
N ALA A 450 16.65 45.99 29.71
CA ALA A 450 15.50 46.57 30.40
C ALA A 450 15.65 46.60 31.94
N LYS A 451 16.73 46.02 32.50
CA LYS A 451 16.97 45.87 33.94
C LYS A 451 15.81 45.15 34.66
N GLN A 452 15.22 44.15 34.02
CA GLN A 452 14.10 43.37 34.55
C GLN A 452 14.40 41.87 34.62
N PRO A 453 13.79 41.12 35.57
CA PRO A 453 13.81 39.66 35.56
C PRO A 453 13.16 39.12 34.27
N LEU A 454 13.75 38.08 33.67
CA LEU A 454 13.35 37.57 32.35
C LEU A 454 11.85 37.23 32.23
N ALA A 455 11.29 36.45 33.16
CA ALA A 455 9.87 36.08 33.11
C ALA A 455 8.94 37.28 33.29
N ALA A 456 9.31 38.23 34.14
CA ALA A 456 8.54 39.46 34.34
C ALA A 456 8.59 40.35 33.09
N PHE A 457 9.76 40.50 32.49
CA PHE A 457 9.98 41.23 31.24
C PHE A 457 9.14 40.66 30.09
N VAL A 458 9.16 39.33 29.92
CA VAL A 458 8.39 38.67 28.86
C VAL A 458 6.88 38.84 29.09
N LYS A 459 6.40 38.62 30.31
CA LYS A 459 4.98 38.81 30.64
C LYS A 459 4.54 40.24 30.38
N GLU A 460 5.31 41.22 30.85
CA GLU A 460 5.05 42.65 30.64
C GLU A 460 5.02 43.02 29.16
N SER A 461 5.97 42.51 28.37
CA SER A 461 6.03 42.74 26.93
C SER A 461 4.83 42.13 26.18
N ILE A 462 4.21 41.07 26.71
CA ILE A 462 3.00 40.48 26.11
C ILE A 462 1.74 41.27 26.48
N VAL A 463 1.59 41.66 27.75
CA VAL A 463 0.37 42.34 28.22
C VAL A 463 0.36 43.84 27.93
N ASP A 464 1.53 44.47 27.87
CA ASP A 464 1.72 45.89 27.60
C ASP A 464 2.91 46.13 26.62
N PRO A 465 2.72 45.80 25.34
CA PRO A 465 3.82 45.72 24.36
C PRO A 465 4.50 47.05 24.01
N ASN A 466 3.94 48.19 24.41
CA ASN A 466 4.55 49.50 24.19
C ASN A 466 5.34 50.01 25.39
N LYS A 467 5.30 49.32 26.54
CA LYS A 467 5.99 49.75 27.75
C LYS A 467 7.51 49.67 27.62
N TYR A 468 7.99 48.66 26.92
CA TYR A 468 9.38 48.55 26.50
C TYR A 468 9.43 48.15 25.02
N ILE A 469 10.07 48.97 24.20
CA ILE A 469 10.26 48.70 22.77
C ILE A 469 11.75 48.48 22.53
N GLN A 470 12.09 47.30 22.01
CA GLN A 470 13.48 46.99 21.69
C GLN A 470 14.00 47.95 20.62
N LYS A 471 15.21 48.48 20.82
CA LYS A 471 15.85 49.42 19.90
C LYS A 471 15.86 48.85 18.47
N GLY A 472 15.35 49.63 17.52
CA GLY A 472 15.26 49.26 16.10
C GLY A 472 13.90 48.75 15.64
N TYR A 473 12.90 48.65 16.53
CA TYR A 473 11.54 48.22 16.19
C TYR A 473 10.51 49.35 16.39
N PRO A 474 9.42 49.40 15.59
CA PRO A 474 8.44 50.48 15.67
C PRO A 474 7.45 50.28 16.84
N PRO A 475 6.94 51.36 17.46
CA PRO A 475 5.85 51.28 18.41
C PRO A 475 4.55 50.79 17.75
N ASN A 476 3.62 50.26 18.54
CA ASN A 476 2.26 49.87 18.13
C ASN A 476 2.16 48.76 17.05
N VAL A 477 3.23 48.00 16.81
CA VAL A 477 3.19 46.85 15.87
C VAL A 477 2.68 45.59 16.55
N MET A 478 3.06 45.36 17.82
CA MET A 478 2.62 44.18 18.56
C MET A 478 1.18 44.37 19.08
N PRO A 479 0.25 43.44 18.80
CA PRO A 479 -1.15 43.56 19.22
C PRO A 479 -1.32 43.70 20.73
N LYS A 480 -2.19 44.63 21.16
CA LYS A 480 -2.53 44.85 22.58
C LYS A 480 -3.58 43.85 23.12
N THR A 481 -4.08 42.98 22.26
CA THR A 481 -5.16 42.03 22.56
C THR A 481 -4.70 40.86 23.44
N TYR A 482 -3.39 40.62 23.55
CA TYR A 482 -2.84 39.51 24.33
C TYR A 482 -3.00 39.67 25.85
N SER A 483 -3.34 40.86 26.34
CA SER A 483 -3.77 41.08 27.73
C SER A 483 -5.02 40.28 28.12
N LYS A 484 -5.79 39.80 27.13
CA LYS A 484 -7.01 38.99 27.31
C LYS A 484 -6.74 37.48 27.32
N LEU A 485 -5.50 37.03 27.17
CA LEU A 485 -5.18 35.60 27.21
C LEU A 485 -5.55 35.00 28.57
N PRO A 486 -6.10 33.77 28.62
CA PRO A 486 -6.32 33.06 29.87
C PRO A 486 -5.05 32.97 30.71
N ALA A 487 -5.17 33.06 32.04
CA ALA A 487 -4.02 33.08 32.93
C ALA A 487 -3.13 31.83 32.82
N SER A 488 -3.72 30.67 32.55
CA SER A 488 -3.01 29.41 32.25
C SER A 488 -2.15 29.52 30.99
N ASP A 489 -2.71 30.12 29.95
CA ASP A 489 -2.07 30.23 28.63
C ASP A 489 -0.94 31.25 28.67
N MET A 490 -1.15 32.36 29.37
CA MET A 490 -0.10 33.35 29.63
C MET A 490 1.08 32.71 30.38
N THR A 491 0.81 31.91 31.41
CA THR A 491 1.86 31.24 32.19
C THR A 491 2.63 30.25 31.33
N ALA A 492 1.92 29.42 30.56
CA ALA A 492 2.54 28.44 29.66
C ALA A 492 3.37 29.11 28.55
N LEU A 493 2.89 30.24 28.00
CA LEU A 493 3.60 31.00 26.97
C LEU A 493 4.87 31.66 27.52
N VAL A 494 4.80 32.28 28.71
CA VAL A 494 5.98 32.87 29.37
C VAL A 494 7.00 31.78 29.71
N ASP A 495 6.56 30.65 30.23
CA ASP A 495 7.45 29.51 30.53
C ASP A 495 8.17 29.02 29.26
N PHE A 496 7.41 28.85 28.16
CA PHE A 496 7.97 28.43 26.88
C PHE A 496 9.01 29.40 26.32
N LEU A 497 8.88 30.69 26.59
CA LEU A 497 9.80 31.74 26.13
C LEU A 497 11.00 31.97 27.06
N THR A 498 11.01 31.39 28.27
CA THR A 498 12.00 31.73 29.29
C THR A 498 12.76 30.54 29.88
N LYS A 499 12.27 29.31 29.70
CA LYS A 499 12.92 28.10 30.21
C LYS A 499 13.77 27.42 29.11
N PRO A 500 14.94 26.82 29.46
CA PRO A 500 15.93 26.34 28.49
C PRO A 500 15.50 25.25 27.50
N ASN A 501 14.26 24.76 27.53
CA ASN A 501 13.79 23.69 26.64
C ASN A 501 12.36 23.86 26.11
N GLY A 502 11.72 25.00 26.39
CA GLY A 502 10.26 25.07 26.30
C GLY A 502 9.60 24.29 27.43
#